data_AF-M1ATG2-F1
#
_entry.id   AF-M1ATG2-F1
#
_cell.length_a   1.000
_cell.length_b   1.000
_cell.length_c   1.000
_cell.angle_alpha   90.00
_cell.angle_beta   90.00
_cell.angle_gamma   90.00
#
_symmetry.space_group_name_H-M   'P 1'
#
loop_
_entity.id
_entity.type
_entity.pdbx_description
1 polymer ?
#
loop_
_entity_poly.entity_id
_entity_poly.type
_entity_poly.pdbx_seq_one_letter_code
_entity_poly.pdbx_strand_id
1 'polypeptide(L)' 'MSVGFCIGPVHKKDVMKASVMLEKKKEYATILAFDVKVTQEAQELSDELGVKVFMADIIYHLFD' A
#
# COMPACT_ATOMS: atom_id res chain seq x y z
N MET A 1 -9.36 10.67 -8.87
CA MET A 1 -8.94 9.97 -7.64
C MET A 1 -8.96 8.48 -7.96
N SER A 2 -7.81 7.81 -8.09
CA SER A 2 -7.79 6.37 -8.38
C SER A 2 -7.69 5.62 -7.05
N VAL A 3 -8.83 5.15 -6.55
CA VAL A 3 -8.90 4.21 -5.43
C VAL A 3 -8.93 2.80 -6.03
N GLY A 4 -8.06 1.92 -5.55
CA GLY A 4 -8.02 0.52 -5.94
C GLY A 4 -8.41 -0.39 -4.79
N PHE A 5 -9.12 -1.48 -5.08
CA PHE A 5 -9.44 -2.55 -4.14
C PHE A 5 -8.95 -3.87 -4.72
N CYS A 6 -8.33 -4.72 -3.89
CA CYS A 6 -7.83 -6.04 -4.27
C CYS A 6 -8.01 -7.00 -3.08
N ILE A 7 -8.24 -8.29 -3.38
CA ILE A 7 -8.32 -9.37 -2.39
C ILE A 7 -7.08 -10.25 -2.53
N GLY A 8 -6.45 -10.59 -1.40
CA GLY A 8 -5.24 -11.39 -1.35
C GLY A 8 -3.96 -10.56 -1.18
N PRO A 9 -2.78 -11.17 -1.34
CA PRO A 9 -1.51 -10.51 -1.03
C PRO A 9 -1.30 -9.21 -1.80
N VAL A 10 -0.56 -8.28 -1.20
CA VAL A 10 -0.08 -7.06 -1.87
C VAL A 10 1.10 -7.42 -2.77
N HIS A 11 1.02 -7.05 -4.04
CA HIS A 11 2.06 -7.32 -5.04
C HIS A 11 2.68 -6.02 -5.56
N LYS A 12 3.80 -6.14 -6.26
CA LYS A 12 4.53 -5.03 -6.90
C LYS A 12 3.65 -4.11 -7.75
N LYS A 13 2.67 -4.68 -8.47
CA LYS A 13 1.71 -3.91 -9.30
C LYS A 13 0.82 -2.96 -8.47
N ASP A 14 0.55 -3.31 -7.21
CA ASP A 14 -0.30 -2.53 -6.33
C ASP A 14 0.48 -1.31 -5.81
N VAL A 15 1.77 -1.50 -5.52
CA VAL A 15 2.71 -0.42 -5.22
C VAL A 15 2.87 0.55 -6.39
N MET A 16 2.99 0.03 -7.63
CA MET A 16 3.05 0.89 -8.83
C MET A 16 1.77 1.72 -9.03
N LYS A 17 0.61 1.21 -8.63
CA LYS A 17 -0.63 2.00 -8.68
C LYS A 17 -0.64 3.10 -7.61
N ALA A 18 -0.18 2.77 -6.40
CA ALA A 18 -0.13 3.71 -5.28
C ALA A 18 0.91 4.83 -5.51
N SER A 19 2.03 4.53 -6.18
CA SER A 19 3.10 5.51 -6.44
C SER A 19 2.65 6.68 -7.31
N VAL A 20 1.62 6.50 -8.16
CA VAL A 20 1.00 7.59 -8.94
C VAL A 20 0.48 8.73 -8.05
N MET A 21 0.19 8.45 -6.77
CA MET A 21 -0.23 9.47 -5.81
C MET A 21 0.92 10.32 -5.29
N LEU A 22 2.18 9.90 -5.42
CA LEU A 22 3.36 10.66 -4.94
C LEU A 22 3.45 12.04 -5.60
N GLU A 23 3.16 12.13 -6.89
CA GLU A 23 3.18 13.39 -7.66
C GLU A 23 1.91 14.22 -7.49
N LYS A 24 0.80 13.60 -7.07
CA LYS A 24 -0.50 14.26 -6.94
C LYS A 24 -0.74 14.80 -5.53
N LYS A 25 -0.64 13.91 -4.54
CA LYS A 25 -0.86 14.15 -3.10
C LYS A 25 -0.12 13.07 -2.34
N LYS A 26 1.12 13.37 -1.94
CA LYS A 26 2.05 12.43 -1.33
C LYS A 26 1.47 11.76 -0.08
N GLU A 27 0.62 12.44 0.68
CA GLU A 27 -0.07 11.89 1.85
C GLU A 27 -0.98 10.69 1.53
N TYR A 28 -1.42 10.55 0.28
CA TYR A 28 -2.28 9.45 -0.18
C TYR A 28 -1.51 8.37 -0.97
N ALA A 29 -0.18 8.47 -1.06
CA ALA A 29 0.66 7.39 -1.59
C ALA A 29 0.80 6.28 -0.53
N THR A 30 -0.28 5.55 -0.31
CA THR A 30 -0.43 4.58 0.78
C THR A 30 -1.20 3.33 0.34
N ILE A 31 -0.81 2.18 0.87
CA ILE A 31 -1.55 0.92 0.81
C ILE A 31 -1.97 0.54 2.24
N LEU A 32 -3.23 0.15 2.40
CA LEU A 32 -3.77 -0.41 3.64
C LEU A 32 -3.95 -1.92 3.44
N ALA A 33 -3.15 -2.73 4.12
CA ALA A 33 -3.07 -4.18 3.98
C ALA A 33 -3.60 -4.88 5.24
N PHE A 34 -4.85 -5.37 5.19
CA PHE A 34 -5.50 -6.07 6.30
C PHE A 34 -5.52 -7.57 6.10
N ASP A 35 -5.02 -8.33 7.09
CA ASP A 35 -5.02 -9.80 7.08
C ASP A 35 -4.50 -10.40 5.75
N VAL A 36 -3.53 -9.71 5.14
CA VAL A 36 -2.91 -10.11 3.87
C VAL A 36 -1.40 -9.95 3.96
N LYS A 37 -0.70 -10.84 3.25
CA LYS A 37 0.75 -10.77 3.13
C LYS A 37 1.16 -9.66 2.16
N VAL A 38 2.28 -9.02 2.41
CA VAL A 38 2.98 -8.18 1.44
C VAL A 38 4.11 -9.01 0.84
N THR A 39 4.19 -9.11 -0.49
CA THR A 39 5.30 -9.85 -1.11
C THR A 39 6.61 -9.08 -0.92
N GLN A 40 7.74 -9.80 -0.89
CA GLN A 40 9.05 -9.17 -0.76
C GLN A 40 9.29 -8.08 -1.84
N GLU A 41 8.97 -8.39 -3.09
CA GLU A 41 9.08 -7.44 -4.21
C GLU A 41 8.21 -6.18 -4.03
N ALA A 42 7.06 -6.32 -3.38
CA ALA A 42 6.20 -5.18 -3.08
C ALA A 42 6.83 -4.32 -1.98
N GLN A 43 7.36 -4.94 -0.93
CA GLN A 43 8.04 -4.23 0.15
C GLN A 43 9.24 -3.43 -0.36
N GLU A 44 10.13 -4.08 -1.12
CA GLU A 44 11.32 -3.47 -1.70
C GLU A 44 10.96 -2.26 -2.58
N LEU A 45 9.96 -2.41 -3.46
CA LEU A 45 9.53 -1.30 -4.32
C LEU A 45 8.86 -0.18 -3.51
N SER A 46 8.11 -0.51 -2.46
CA SER A 46 7.47 0.51 -1.63
C SER A 46 8.50 1.35 -0.87
N ASP A 47 9.57 0.72 -0.39
CA ASP A 47 10.68 1.40 0.27
C ASP A 47 11.46 2.27 -0.72
N GLU A 48 11.72 1.76 -1.93
CA GLU A 48 12.41 2.49 -3.01
C GLU A 48 11.63 3.75 -3.43
N LEU A 49 10.32 3.62 -3.64
CA LEU A 49 9.48 4.71 -4.15
C LEU A 49 8.95 5.63 -3.04
N GLY A 50 9.06 5.23 -1.77
CA GLY A 50 8.50 5.96 -0.63
C GLY A 50 6.97 5.87 -0.54
N VAL A 51 6.39 4.75 -1.00
CA VAL A 51 4.97 4.42 -0.79
C VAL A 51 4.82 3.80 0.59
N LYS A 52 3.94 4.34 1.43
CA LYS A 52 3.70 3.76 2.77
C LYS A 52 2.80 2.54 2.68
N VAL A 53 3.17 1.46 3.37
CA VAL A 53 2.31 0.26 3.51
C VAL A 53 1.97 0.11 4.98
N PHE A 54 0.69 0.28 5.32
CA PHE A 54 0.19 0.02 6.66
C PHE A 54 -0.34 -1.41 6.72
N MET A 55 0.23 -2.22 7.60
CA MET A 55 -0.18 -3.60 7.83
C MET A 55 -0.91 -3.70 9.17
N ALA A 56 -2.06 -4.37 9.20
CA ALA A 56 -2.78 -4.68 10.43
C ALA A 56 -3.56 -5.99 10.31
N ASP A 57 -3.71 -6.72 11.41
CA ASP A 57 -4.50 -7.96 11.42
C ASP A 57 -6.01 -7.68 11.42
N ILE A 58 -6.44 -6.54 11.97
CA ILE A 58 -7.85 -6.10 11.99
C ILE A 58 -7.99 -4.59 11.78
N ILE A 59 -9.09 -4.19 11.10
CA ILE A 59 -9.32 -2.82 10.62
C ILE A 59 -9.36 -1.75 11.74
N TYR A 60 -9.69 -2.15 12.98
CA TYR A 60 -9.83 -1.22 14.11
C TYR A 60 -8.51 -0.69 14.67
N HIS A 61 -7.37 -1.28 14.30
CA HIS A 61 -6.04 -0.83 14.74
C HIS A 61 -5.42 0.25 13.82
N LEU A 62 -6.17 0.77 12.85
CA LEU A 62 -5.67 1.81 11.92
C LEU A 62 -5.56 3.20 12.52
N PHE A 63 -6.25 3.43 13.63
CA PHE A 63 -6.38 4.75 14.24
C PHE A 63 -5.46 4.94 15.46
N ASP A 64 -4.59 3.97 15.75
CA ASP A 64 -3.53 4.04 16.77
C ASP A 64 -2.15 4.26 16.12
#